data_AF-A0A0V0XFN1-F1
#
_entry.id   AF-A0A0V0XFN1-F1
#
_cell.length_a   1.000
_cell.length_b   1.000
_cell.length_c   1.000
_cell.angle_alpha   90.00
_cell.angle_beta   90.00
_cell.angle_gamma   90.00
#
_symmetry.space_group_name_H-M   'P 1'
#
loop_
_entity.id
_entity.type
_entity.pdbx_description
1 polymer ?
#
loop_
_entity_poly.entity_id
_entity_poly.type
_entity_poly.pdbx_seq_one_letter_code
_entity_poly.pdbx_strand_id
1 'polypeptide(L)'
;LNRFRRFVDGAYNDAETGGPPKSVFPAMLRLFAGLVYGGVHLYFHPIYPTEFFLTDQFMVHSVVVLVINIINKIRILQNYSFLWKLVYILFWFRFVVLRYQSAWLIAESGCILVGLGYNLDEKSGEQLWDGVRNIRLGRFELSASFQSIIDSFNYNTNKWAFNYFFKRLKFLGNKMLSHLLTLLFLALWHGTYSGYFVCFLAEFVCIIAERQLVEMLNQHRHLKAKLQSSAMIYLPLWCVRKFVVLLSCAYGFLPFALLTVDKWWKVYKSVYFFGWAMYGIVWPLIVVSYWFSRDWRRSKAGNGTIPAKENAQTTNKPNATDEHNVDNAISKAKIN
;
A
#
# COMPACT_ATOMS: atom_id res chain seq x y z
N LEU A 1 22.59 12.25 -16.51
CA LEU A 1 23.78 12.30 -17.40
C LEU A 1 25.10 12.01 -16.68
N ASN A 2 25.38 12.56 -15.50
CA ASN A 2 26.64 12.30 -14.79
C ASN A 2 26.93 10.80 -14.52
N ARG A 3 25.91 10.00 -14.14
CA ARG A 3 26.08 8.54 -13.97
C ARG A 3 26.51 7.84 -15.27
N PHE A 4 25.87 8.19 -16.38
CA PHE A 4 26.21 7.62 -17.69
C PHE A 4 27.65 7.97 -18.10
N ARG A 5 28.06 9.24 -17.94
CA ARG A 5 29.45 9.66 -18.22
C ARG A 5 30.44 8.84 -17.40
N ARG A 6 30.24 8.78 -16.07
CA ARG A 6 31.08 7.97 -15.17
C ARG A 6 31.13 6.50 -15.55
N PHE A 7 30.04 5.93 -16.05
CA PHE A 7 30.02 4.55 -16.54
C PHE A 7 30.90 4.38 -17.78
N VAL A 8 30.77 5.29 -18.77
CA VAL A 8 31.59 5.28 -20.00
C VAL A 8 33.07 5.52 -19.68
N ASP A 9 33.36 6.37 -18.71
CA ASP A 9 34.72 6.67 -18.24
C ASP A 9 35.33 5.53 -17.40
N GLY A 10 34.63 4.40 -17.23
CA GLY A 10 35.10 3.23 -16.48
C GLY A 10 35.10 3.40 -14.96
N ALA A 11 34.48 4.46 -14.42
CA ALA A 11 34.49 4.76 -12.99
C ALA A 11 33.70 3.76 -12.12
N TYR A 12 32.99 2.81 -12.74
CA TYR A 12 32.22 1.75 -12.07
C TYR A 12 32.78 0.36 -12.37
N ASN A 13 33.96 0.26 -12.99
CA ASN A 13 34.61 -1.01 -13.26
C ASN A 13 34.80 -1.81 -11.97
N ASP A 14 34.89 -3.11 -12.13
CA ASP A 14 35.14 -4.02 -11.03
C ASP A 14 36.50 -3.69 -10.40
N ALA A 15 36.50 -3.36 -9.11
CA ALA A 15 37.71 -2.98 -8.39
C ALA A 15 38.70 -4.15 -8.22
N GLU A 16 38.21 -5.40 -8.24
CA GLU A 16 39.03 -6.60 -8.08
C GLU A 16 39.62 -7.07 -9.42
N THR A 17 38.81 -7.05 -10.49
CA THR A 17 39.21 -7.61 -11.79
C THR A 17 39.65 -6.55 -12.81
N GLY A 18 39.38 -5.27 -12.55
CA GLY A 18 39.55 -4.18 -13.53
C GLY A 18 38.59 -4.26 -14.72
N GLY A 19 37.74 -5.30 -14.75
CA GLY A 19 36.80 -5.59 -15.83
C GLY A 19 35.55 -4.71 -15.81
N PRO A 20 34.62 -4.94 -16.76
CA PRO A 20 33.39 -4.17 -16.84
C PRO A 20 32.58 -4.28 -15.54
N PRO A 21 31.77 -3.24 -15.20
CA PRO A 21 30.91 -3.24 -14.03
C PRO A 21 30.06 -4.52 -13.93
N LYS A 22 29.82 -5.00 -12.70
CA LYS A 22 28.96 -6.17 -12.40
C LYS A 22 27.46 -5.86 -12.62
N SER A 23 27.10 -5.17 -13.72
CA SER A 23 25.76 -4.71 -14.08
C SER A 23 24.97 -5.73 -14.91
N VAL A 24 25.67 -6.57 -15.68
CA VAL A 24 25.06 -7.48 -16.64
C VAL A 24 24.14 -8.48 -15.94
N PHE A 25 24.61 -9.14 -14.89
CA PHE A 25 23.80 -10.12 -14.17
C PHE A 25 22.53 -9.50 -13.54
N PRO A 26 22.60 -8.38 -12.79
CA PRO A 26 21.41 -7.66 -12.33
C PRO A 26 20.45 -7.23 -13.44
N ALA A 27 20.98 -6.75 -14.58
CA ALA A 27 20.17 -6.38 -15.73
C ALA A 27 19.45 -7.59 -16.34
N MET A 28 20.13 -8.72 -16.50
CA MET A 28 19.56 -9.94 -17.05
C MET A 28 18.50 -10.52 -16.12
N LEU A 29 18.70 -10.46 -14.79
CA LEU A 29 17.69 -10.88 -13.82
C LEU A 29 16.42 -10.03 -13.92
N ARG A 30 16.57 -8.70 -14.08
CA ARG A 30 15.44 -7.78 -14.31
C ARG A 30 14.73 -8.09 -15.62
N LEU A 31 15.48 -8.30 -16.71
CA LEU A 31 14.92 -8.66 -18.01
C LEU A 31 14.13 -9.96 -17.94
N PHE A 32 14.74 -11.02 -17.38
CA PHE A 32 14.10 -12.32 -17.22
C PHE A 32 12.81 -12.22 -16.42
N ALA A 33 12.83 -11.54 -15.27
CA ALA A 33 11.62 -11.30 -14.49
C ALA A 33 10.57 -10.51 -15.30
N GLY A 34 10.99 -9.48 -16.04
CA GLY A 34 10.11 -8.70 -16.91
C GLY A 34 9.43 -9.55 -17.99
N LEU A 35 10.17 -10.44 -18.64
CA LEU A 35 9.66 -11.37 -19.65
C LEU A 35 8.71 -12.40 -19.04
N VAL A 36 9.02 -12.97 -17.88
CA VAL A 36 8.13 -13.90 -17.17
C VAL A 36 6.81 -13.23 -16.83
N TYR A 37 6.85 -12.04 -16.22
CA TYR A 37 5.65 -11.30 -15.85
C TYR A 37 4.83 -10.88 -17.09
N GLY A 38 5.51 -10.50 -18.18
CA GLY A 38 4.89 -10.19 -19.46
C GLY A 38 4.21 -11.40 -20.08
N GLY A 39 4.87 -12.55 -20.10
CA GLY A 39 4.31 -13.81 -20.60
C GLY A 39 3.08 -14.25 -19.81
N VAL A 40 3.14 -14.18 -18.48
CA VAL A 40 1.97 -14.48 -17.62
C VAL A 40 0.82 -13.50 -17.89
N HIS A 41 1.10 -12.21 -18.06
CA HIS A 41 0.07 -11.24 -18.46
C HIS A 41 -0.57 -11.60 -19.80
N LEU A 42 0.24 -11.85 -20.84
CA LEU A 42 -0.24 -12.16 -22.19
C LEU A 42 -1.08 -13.44 -22.23
N TYR A 43 -0.78 -14.42 -21.38
CA TYR A 43 -1.56 -15.65 -21.29
C TYR A 43 -2.87 -15.48 -20.51
N PHE A 44 -2.82 -14.88 -19.31
CA PHE A 44 -3.98 -14.86 -18.41
C PHE A 44 -4.90 -13.65 -18.58
N HIS A 45 -4.40 -12.49 -19.00
CA HIS A 45 -5.26 -11.31 -19.17
C HIS A 45 -6.39 -11.52 -20.21
N PRO A 46 -6.16 -12.21 -21.35
CA PRO A 46 -7.27 -12.56 -22.26
C PRO A 46 -8.33 -13.48 -21.63
N ILE A 47 -7.98 -14.27 -20.62
CA ILE A 47 -8.90 -15.14 -19.86
C ILE A 47 -9.69 -14.32 -18.83
N TYR A 48 -9.09 -13.25 -18.31
CA TYR A 48 -9.70 -12.30 -17.38
C TYR A 48 -9.75 -10.89 -18.00
N PRO A 49 -10.51 -10.68 -19.10
CA PRO A 49 -10.52 -9.39 -19.77
C PRO A 49 -11.24 -8.32 -18.92
N THR A 50 -10.84 -7.06 -19.10
CA THR A 50 -11.44 -5.93 -18.38
C THR A 50 -12.88 -5.69 -18.86
N GLU A 51 -13.15 -5.99 -20.12
CA GLU A 51 -14.42 -5.84 -20.81
C GLU A 51 -15.51 -6.73 -20.20
N PHE A 52 -15.12 -7.85 -19.59
CA PHE A 52 -16.07 -8.77 -18.96
C PHE A 52 -16.88 -8.10 -17.84
N PHE A 53 -16.31 -7.13 -17.13
CA PHE A 53 -17.04 -6.37 -16.11
C PHE A 53 -18.26 -5.61 -16.66
N LEU A 54 -18.25 -5.30 -17.95
CA LEU A 54 -19.30 -4.54 -18.62
C LEU A 54 -20.36 -5.43 -19.27
N THR A 55 -20.21 -6.76 -19.17
CA THR A 55 -21.19 -7.71 -19.68
C THR A 55 -22.39 -7.83 -18.74
N ASP A 56 -23.55 -8.17 -19.29
CA ASP A 56 -24.76 -8.42 -18.50
C ASP A 56 -24.55 -9.57 -17.50
N GLN A 57 -23.76 -10.58 -17.87
CA GLN A 57 -23.43 -11.72 -16.99
C GLN A 57 -22.75 -11.27 -15.69
N PHE A 58 -21.85 -10.28 -15.76
CA PHE A 58 -21.20 -9.72 -14.57
C PHE A 58 -22.11 -8.71 -13.85
N MET A 59 -22.85 -7.90 -14.59
CA MET A 59 -23.61 -6.76 -14.11
C MET A 59 -24.90 -7.14 -13.37
N VAL A 60 -25.51 -8.26 -13.74
CA VAL A 60 -26.81 -8.64 -13.23
C VAL A 60 -26.73 -8.98 -11.74
N HIS A 61 -27.69 -8.49 -10.96
CA HIS A 61 -27.74 -8.69 -9.52
C HIS A 61 -28.36 -10.05 -9.21
N SER A 62 -27.80 -10.79 -8.25
CA SER A 62 -28.26 -12.14 -7.92
C SER A 62 -29.73 -12.17 -7.48
N VAL A 63 -30.19 -11.11 -6.81
CA VAL A 63 -31.60 -10.95 -6.38
C VAL A 63 -32.53 -10.69 -7.58
N VAL A 64 -32.12 -9.87 -8.54
CA VAL A 64 -32.92 -9.57 -9.74
C VAL A 64 -33.06 -10.83 -10.61
N VAL A 65 -32.01 -11.64 -10.74
CA VAL A 65 -32.08 -12.93 -11.45
C VAL A 65 -32.93 -13.93 -10.72
N LEU A 66 -32.86 -13.98 -9.38
CA LEU A 66 -33.72 -14.85 -8.60
C LEU A 66 -35.19 -14.51 -8.87
N VAL A 67 -35.56 -13.22 -8.80
CA VAL A 67 -36.94 -12.77 -9.05
C VAL A 67 -37.37 -13.05 -10.49
N ILE A 68 -36.54 -12.72 -11.49
CA ILE A 68 -36.84 -12.97 -12.91
C ILE A 68 -36.98 -14.46 -13.21
N ASN A 69 -36.10 -15.31 -12.67
CA ASN A 69 -36.17 -16.77 -12.87
C ASN A 69 -37.41 -17.38 -12.19
N ILE A 70 -37.81 -16.86 -11.02
CA ILE A 70 -39.05 -17.26 -10.33
C ILE A 70 -40.27 -16.88 -11.17
N ILE A 71 -40.32 -15.64 -11.68
CA ILE A 71 -41.46 -15.13 -12.45
C ILE A 71 -41.57 -15.82 -13.81
N ASN A 72 -40.45 -15.94 -14.55
CA ASN A 72 -40.50 -16.37 -15.94
C ASN A 72 -40.45 -17.89 -16.12
N LYS A 73 -40.18 -18.69 -15.08
CA LYS A 73 -40.03 -20.16 -15.12
C LYS A 73 -39.01 -20.70 -16.15
N ILE A 74 -38.35 -19.82 -16.90
CA ILE A 74 -37.33 -20.10 -17.91
C ILE A 74 -36.00 -19.61 -17.35
N ARG A 75 -35.00 -20.50 -17.34
CA ARG A 75 -33.66 -20.26 -16.81
C ARG A 75 -32.83 -19.44 -17.81
N ILE A 76 -33.20 -18.19 -18.06
CA ILE A 76 -32.64 -17.36 -19.15
C ILE A 76 -31.33 -16.67 -18.76
N LEU A 77 -31.11 -16.38 -17.47
CA LEU A 77 -29.94 -15.60 -17.02
C LEU A 77 -29.05 -16.42 -16.09
N GLN A 78 -27.88 -16.85 -16.60
CA GLN A 78 -26.77 -17.26 -15.75
C GLN A 78 -26.12 -16.02 -15.13
N ASN A 79 -25.96 -16.03 -13.81
CA ASN A 79 -25.32 -14.96 -13.06
C ASN A 79 -24.27 -15.55 -12.13
N TYR A 80 -23.15 -14.83 -11.99
CA TYR A 80 -22.12 -15.19 -11.06
C TYR A 80 -22.51 -14.79 -9.63
N SER A 81 -22.18 -15.64 -8.67
CA SER A 81 -22.38 -15.33 -7.26
C SER A 81 -21.52 -14.14 -6.84
N PHE A 82 -21.91 -13.44 -5.78
CA PHE A 82 -21.14 -12.33 -5.24
C PHE A 82 -19.68 -12.72 -4.95
N LEU A 83 -19.46 -13.86 -4.29
CA LEU A 83 -18.12 -14.36 -3.98
C LEU A 83 -17.30 -14.62 -5.25
N TRP A 84 -17.92 -15.20 -6.28
CA TRP A 84 -17.25 -15.43 -7.56
C TRP A 84 -16.79 -14.11 -8.19
N LYS A 85 -17.63 -13.06 -8.16
CA LYS A 85 -17.27 -11.73 -8.69
C LYS A 85 -16.07 -11.13 -7.95
N LEU A 86 -16.00 -11.29 -6.63
CA LEU A 86 -14.85 -10.84 -5.84
C LEU A 86 -13.56 -11.58 -6.22
N VAL A 87 -13.64 -12.90 -6.39
CA VAL A 87 -12.51 -13.72 -6.83
C VAL A 87 -12.07 -13.33 -8.23
N TYR A 88 -13.01 -13.08 -9.15
CA TYR A 88 -12.70 -12.59 -10.50
C TYR A 88 -11.99 -11.23 -10.46
N ILE A 89 -12.50 -10.26 -9.68
CA ILE A 89 -11.86 -8.94 -9.51
C ILE A 89 -10.41 -9.09 -9.01
N LEU A 90 -10.19 -9.98 -8.05
CA LEU A 90 -8.85 -10.26 -7.51
C LEU A 90 -7.88 -10.79 -8.57
N PHE A 91 -8.30 -11.82 -9.32
CA PHE A 91 -7.47 -12.40 -10.39
C PHE A 91 -7.26 -11.43 -11.55
N TRP A 92 -8.31 -10.75 -12.00
CA TRP A 92 -8.22 -9.69 -13.00
C TRP A 92 -7.18 -8.64 -12.60
N PHE A 93 -7.26 -8.10 -11.39
CA PHE A 93 -6.30 -7.11 -10.90
C PHE A 93 -4.89 -7.65 -10.92
N ARG A 94 -4.70 -8.91 -10.49
CA ARG A 94 -3.38 -9.54 -10.53
C ARG A 94 -2.82 -9.50 -11.94
N PHE A 95 -3.56 -9.99 -12.93
CA PHE A 95 -3.08 -10.10 -14.30
C PHE A 95 -2.94 -8.73 -14.99
N VAL A 96 -3.81 -7.77 -14.71
CA VAL A 96 -3.71 -6.43 -15.32
C VAL A 96 -2.49 -5.66 -14.81
N VAL A 97 -2.10 -5.84 -13.55
CA VAL A 97 -0.93 -5.16 -12.95
C VAL A 97 0.39 -5.69 -13.51
N LEU A 98 0.45 -6.97 -13.89
CA LEU A 98 1.67 -7.60 -14.43
C LEU A 98 2.24 -6.86 -15.65
N ARG A 99 1.41 -6.22 -16.48
CA ARG A 99 1.88 -5.45 -17.64
C ARG A 99 2.78 -4.27 -17.25
N TYR A 100 2.43 -3.59 -16.15
CA TYR A 100 3.22 -2.46 -15.63
C TYR A 100 4.52 -2.95 -15.02
N GLN A 101 4.45 -4.05 -14.25
CA GLN A 101 5.64 -4.68 -13.67
C GLN A 101 6.60 -5.14 -14.77
N SER A 102 6.09 -5.81 -15.82
CA SER A 102 6.86 -6.24 -16.97
C SER A 102 7.54 -5.06 -17.67
N ALA A 103 6.78 -4.03 -18.05
CA ALA A 103 7.32 -2.86 -18.73
C ALA A 103 8.42 -2.16 -17.91
N TRP A 104 8.21 -1.98 -16.61
CA TRP A 104 9.22 -1.37 -15.74
C TRP A 104 10.45 -2.24 -15.58
N LEU A 105 10.32 -3.55 -15.40
CA LEU A 105 11.46 -4.46 -15.25
C LEU A 105 12.33 -4.50 -16.52
N ILE A 106 11.70 -4.50 -17.70
CA ILE A 106 12.42 -4.45 -18.99
C ILE A 106 13.13 -3.10 -19.14
N ALA A 107 12.46 -1.99 -18.83
CA ALA A 107 13.07 -0.65 -18.89
C ALA A 107 14.22 -0.49 -17.88
N GLU A 108 14.05 -1.00 -16.65
CA GLU A 108 15.09 -1.02 -15.62
C GLU A 108 16.32 -1.80 -16.10
N SER A 109 16.13 -2.94 -16.76
CA SER A 109 17.22 -3.74 -17.33
C SER A 109 18.07 -2.93 -18.31
N GLY A 110 17.44 -2.28 -19.29
CA GLY A 110 18.16 -1.43 -20.26
C GLY A 110 18.92 -0.31 -19.57
N CYS A 111 18.31 0.37 -18.60
CA CYS A 111 18.96 1.43 -17.83
C CYS A 111 20.15 0.93 -16.98
N ILE A 112 20.10 -0.30 -16.46
CA ILE A 112 21.20 -0.91 -15.70
C ILE A 112 22.38 -1.19 -16.64
N LEU A 113 22.12 -1.73 -17.84
CA LEU A 113 23.17 -2.04 -18.82
C LEU A 113 24.00 -0.81 -19.22
N VAL A 114 23.37 0.37 -19.27
CA VAL A 114 24.04 1.63 -19.61
C VAL A 114 24.50 2.44 -18.39
N GLY A 115 24.59 1.84 -17.20
CA GLY A 115 25.15 2.51 -16.03
C GLY A 115 24.20 3.46 -15.27
N LEU A 116 22.99 3.71 -15.76
CA LEU A 116 22.05 4.66 -15.12
C LEU A 116 21.51 4.13 -13.79
N GLY A 117 21.40 2.81 -13.68
CA GLY A 117 21.00 2.11 -12.46
C GLY A 117 22.06 2.05 -11.37
N TYR A 118 23.29 2.51 -11.62
CA TYR A 118 24.36 2.45 -10.63
C TYR A 118 24.01 3.23 -9.37
N ASN A 119 24.29 2.60 -8.23
CA ASN A 119 24.17 3.12 -6.90
C ASN A 119 25.25 2.46 -6.00
N LEU A 120 25.53 3.05 -4.85
CA LEU A 120 26.50 2.50 -3.90
C LEU A 120 25.83 2.40 -2.53
N ASP A 121 25.94 1.26 -1.88
CA ASP A 121 25.54 1.19 -0.47
C ASP A 121 26.56 1.96 0.38
N GLU A 122 26.10 3.01 1.05
CA GLU A 122 26.94 3.88 1.89
C GLU A 122 27.59 3.12 3.05
N LYS A 123 27.00 2.00 3.50
CA LYS A 123 27.49 1.24 4.66
C LYS A 123 28.43 0.12 4.28
N SER A 124 28.07 -0.69 3.28
CA SER A 124 28.85 -1.85 2.86
C SER A 124 29.86 -1.53 1.77
N GLY A 125 29.69 -0.42 1.05
CA GLY A 125 30.45 -0.12 -0.16
C GLY A 125 30.09 -1.01 -1.35
N GLU A 126 29.03 -1.82 -1.26
CA GLU A 126 28.60 -2.70 -2.34
C GLU A 126 28.04 -1.90 -3.53
N GLN A 127 28.44 -2.28 -4.74
CA GLN A 127 27.88 -1.73 -5.97
C GLN A 127 26.44 -2.25 -6.16
N LEU A 128 25.48 -1.34 -6.12
CA LEU A 128 24.06 -1.63 -6.31
C LEU A 128 23.60 -1.19 -7.70
N TRP A 129 22.63 -1.94 -8.23
CA TRP A 129 22.02 -1.67 -9.55
C TRP A 129 20.52 -1.38 -9.39
N ASP A 130 20.19 -0.45 -8.52
CA ASP A 130 18.82 -0.12 -8.15
C ASP A 130 18.45 1.37 -8.24
N GLY A 131 19.35 2.20 -8.78
CA GLY A 131 19.18 3.65 -8.87
C GLY A 131 18.03 4.11 -9.78
N VAL A 132 17.49 3.22 -10.61
CA VAL A 132 16.34 3.46 -11.52
C VAL A 132 15.13 2.57 -11.20
N ARG A 133 15.17 1.86 -10.07
CA ARG A 133 14.14 0.87 -9.70
C ARG A 133 12.78 1.55 -9.55
N ASN A 134 11.79 1.10 -10.33
CA ASN A 134 10.41 1.55 -10.25
C ASN A 134 9.48 0.49 -9.62
N ILE A 135 9.88 -0.78 -9.59
CA ILE A 135 9.18 -1.84 -8.87
C ILE A 135 10.08 -2.62 -7.91
N ARG A 136 9.63 -2.76 -6.65
CA ARG A 136 10.25 -3.62 -5.64
C ARG A 136 9.48 -4.93 -5.53
N LEU A 137 9.72 -5.84 -6.48
CA LEU A 137 8.95 -7.10 -6.65
C LEU A 137 8.71 -7.86 -5.35
N GLY A 138 9.75 -8.30 -4.65
CA GLY A 138 9.56 -9.09 -3.42
C GLY A 138 8.70 -8.40 -2.37
N ARG A 139 8.88 -7.09 -2.18
CA ARG A 139 8.06 -6.31 -1.24
C ARG A 139 6.62 -6.13 -1.74
N PHE A 140 6.41 -5.94 -3.04
CA PHE A 140 5.08 -5.86 -3.62
C PHE A 140 4.33 -7.20 -3.49
N GLU A 141 4.97 -8.30 -3.86
CA GLU A 141 4.37 -9.63 -3.90
C GLU A 141 4.10 -10.20 -2.50
N LEU A 142 5.04 -10.03 -1.57
CA LEU A 142 4.99 -10.65 -0.25
C LEU A 142 4.45 -9.72 0.85
N SER A 143 4.10 -8.47 0.54
CA SER A 143 3.53 -7.59 1.57
C SER A 143 2.04 -7.79 1.76
N ALA A 144 1.62 -7.90 3.01
CA ALA A 144 0.22 -7.83 3.43
C ALA A 144 -0.15 -6.43 3.97
N SER A 145 0.49 -5.35 3.52
CA SER A 145 0.22 -3.98 3.94
C SER A 145 -0.01 -3.04 2.76
N PHE A 146 -1.01 -2.17 2.86
CA PHE A 146 -1.27 -1.15 1.85
C PHE A 146 -0.06 -0.23 1.67
N GLN A 147 0.49 0.28 2.78
CA GLN A 147 1.65 1.18 2.72
C GLN A 147 2.83 0.53 2.00
N SER A 148 3.10 -0.75 2.31
CA SER A 148 4.21 -1.45 1.68
C SER A 148 4.00 -1.80 0.21
N ILE A 149 2.76 -2.04 -0.22
CA ILE A 149 2.42 -2.20 -1.64
C ILE A 149 2.65 -0.88 -2.38
N ILE A 150 2.14 0.24 -1.86
CA ILE A 150 2.30 1.57 -2.45
C ILE A 150 3.77 1.97 -2.52
N ASP A 151 4.53 1.78 -1.42
CA ASP A 151 5.97 2.03 -1.37
C ASP A 151 6.79 1.18 -2.36
N SER A 152 6.20 0.11 -2.91
CA SER A 152 6.88 -0.83 -3.80
C SER A 152 6.54 -0.61 -5.26
N PHE A 153 5.35 -0.08 -5.55
CA PHE A 153 4.82 0.16 -6.89
C PHE A 153 5.07 1.60 -7.32
N ASN A 154 5.48 1.81 -8.58
CA ASN A 154 5.78 3.13 -9.11
C ASN A 154 6.72 3.96 -8.21
N TYR A 155 7.79 3.31 -7.75
CA TYR A 155 8.65 3.78 -6.66
C TYR A 155 9.23 5.18 -6.88
N ASN A 156 9.68 5.50 -8.09
CA ASN A 156 10.27 6.80 -8.38
C ASN A 156 9.23 7.91 -8.38
N THR A 157 8.03 7.66 -8.93
CA THR A 157 6.93 8.62 -8.89
C THR A 157 6.46 8.85 -7.45
N ASN A 158 6.34 7.81 -6.65
CA ASN A 158 6.00 7.94 -5.23
C ASN A 158 7.04 8.76 -4.45
N LYS A 159 8.34 8.51 -4.68
CA LYS A 159 9.42 9.33 -4.13
C LYS A 159 9.36 10.78 -4.58
N TRP A 160 9.08 11.00 -5.86
CA TRP A 160 8.97 12.34 -6.43
C TRP A 160 7.79 13.09 -5.80
N ALA A 161 6.60 12.49 -5.77
CA ALA A 161 5.42 13.08 -5.16
C ALA A 161 5.63 13.38 -3.67
N PHE A 162 6.30 12.47 -2.95
CA PHE A 162 6.65 12.69 -1.55
C PHE A 162 7.57 13.90 -1.35
N ASN A 163 8.64 14.01 -2.14
CA ASN A 163 9.64 15.07 -1.96
C ASN A 163 9.21 16.42 -2.52
N TYR A 164 8.53 16.43 -3.67
CA TYR A 164 8.20 17.65 -4.40
C TYR A 164 6.78 18.15 -4.18
N PHE A 165 5.88 17.31 -3.67
CA PHE A 165 4.51 17.72 -3.40
C PHE A 165 4.20 17.62 -1.90
N PHE A 166 4.17 16.41 -1.35
CA PHE A 166 3.78 16.16 0.04
C PHE A 166 4.60 16.96 1.06
N LYS A 167 5.93 16.90 0.99
CA LYS A 167 6.81 17.66 1.91
C LYS A 167 6.66 19.17 1.75
N ARG A 168 6.36 19.64 0.54
CA ARG A 168 6.19 21.07 0.28
C ARG A 168 4.89 21.60 0.84
N LEU A 169 3.86 20.76 1.00
CA LEU A 169 2.61 21.09 1.67
C LEU A 169 2.72 21.19 3.21
N LYS A 170 3.93 21.03 3.79
CA LYS A 170 4.15 21.13 5.24
C LYS A 170 3.62 22.44 5.84
N PHE A 171 3.57 23.54 5.08
CA PHE A 171 3.02 24.82 5.53
C PHE A 171 1.55 24.75 5.98
N LEU A 172 0.79 23.75 5.53
CA LEU A 172 -0.60 23.53 5.94
C LEU A 172 -0.74 23.07 7.40
N GLY A 173 0.35 22.65 8.06
CA GLY A 173 0.31 22.15 9.44
C GLY A 173 -0.45 20.83 9.64
N ASN A 174 -1.02 20.26 8.57
CA ASN A 174 -1.85 19.05 8.64
C ASN A 174 -1.34 17.96 7.68
N LYS A 175 -0.84 16.86 8.26
CA LYS A 175 -0.30 15.72 7.53
C LYS A 175 -1.36 14.98 6.70
N MET A 176 -2.59 14.88 7.21
CA MET A 176 -3.70 14.25 6.49
C MET A 176 -4.12 15.07 5.28
N LEU A 177 -4.23 16.40 5.44
CA LEU A 177 -4.52 17.30 4.33
C LEU A 177 -3.41 17.26 3.27
N SER A 178 -2.14 17.26 3.69
CA SER A 178 -1.01 17.11 2.78
C SER A 178 -1.07 15.78 2.00
N HIS A 179 -1.46 14.70 2.65
CA HIS A 179 -1.63 13.38 2.01
C HIS A 179 -2.77 13.40 0.99
N LEU A 180 -3.94 13.91 1.38
CA LEU A 180 -5.12 14.01 0.50
C LEU A 180 -4.81 14.83 -0.76
N LEU A 181 -4.18 16.00 -0.60
CA LEU A 181 -3.82 16.85 -1.73
C LEU A 181 -2.77 16.20 -2.63
N THR A 182 -1.83 15.43 -2.07
CA THR A 182 -0.83 14.69 -2.86
C THR A 182 -1.50 13.64 -3.74
N LEU A 183 -2.46 12.89 -3.19
CA LEU A 183 -3.21 11.90 -3.95
C LEU A 183 -4.16 12.54 -4.97
N LEU A 184 -4.75 13.70 -4.65
CA LEU A 184 -5.53 14.49 -5.61
C LEU A 184 -4.67 14.98 -6.78
N PHE A 185 -3.46 15.46 -6.49
CA PHE A 185 -2.51 15.83 -7.53
C PHE A 185 -2.15 14.63 -8.41
N LEU A 186 -1.89 13.46 -7.82
CA LEU A 186 -1.60 12.24 -8.59
C LEU A 186 -2.78 11.83 -9.47
N ALA A 187 -4.02 11.95 -8.98
CA ALA A 187 -5.21 11.73 -9.78
C ALA A 187 -5.26 12.66 -11.01
N LEU A 188 -5.03 13.96 -10.80
CA LEU A 188 -4.97 14.96 -11.87
C LEU A 188 -3.82 14.71 -12.84
N TRP A 189 -2.66 14.28 -12.35
CA TRP A 189 -1.50 13.95 -13.17
C TRP A 189 -1.78 12.77 -14.12
N HIS A 190 -2.61 11.82 -13.70
CA HIS A 190 -3.09 10.74 -14.55
C HIS A 190 -4.13 11.21 -15.59
N GLY A 191 -4.90 12.24 -15.27
CA GLY A 191 -5.84 12.90 -16.18
C GLY A 191 -7.15 13.33 -15.50
N THR A 192 -8.14 13.71 -16.30
CA THR A 192 -9.44 14.24 -15.80
C THR A 192 -10.55 13.19 -15.71
N TYR A 193 -10.26 11.93 -16.04
CA TYR A 193 -11.24 10.84 -15.92
C TYR A 193 -11.55 10.53 -14.45
N SER A 194 -12.85 10.42 -14.15
CA SER A 194 -13.37 10.13 -12.80
C SER A 194 -12.71 8.94 -12.10
N GLY A 195 -12.36 7.90 -12.86
CA GLY A 195 -11.79 6.66 -12.33
C GLY A 195 -10.47 6.86 -11.60
N TYR A 196 -9.66 7.84 -12.03
CA TYR A 196 -8.42 8.18 -11.35
C TYR A 196 -8.68 8.71 -9.94
N PHE A 197 -9.58 9.69 -9.80
CA PHE A 197 -9.95 10.25 -8.51
C PHE A 197 -10.50 9.20 -7.55
N VAL A 198 -11.35 8.30 -8.05
CA VAL A 198 -11.92 7.22 -7.22
C VAL A 198 -10.84 6.24 -6.74
N CYS A 199 -9.87 5.90 -7.60
CA CYS A 199 -8.75 5.03 -7.22
C CYS A 199 -7.88 5.65 -6.13
N PHE A 200 -7.47 6.91 -6.30
CA PHE A 200 -6.66 7.61 -5.31
C PHE A 200 -7.42 7.91 -4.01
N LEU A 201 -8.74 8.12 -4.08
CA LEU A 201 -9.58 8.20 -2.88
C LEU A 201 -9.63 6.85 -2.14
N ALA A 202 -9.75 5.73 -2.87
CA ALA A 202 -9.72 4.40 -2.28
C ALA A 202 -8.37 4.13 -1.58
N GLU A 203 -7.26 4.53 -2.20
CA GLU A 203 -5.93 4.48 -1.60
C GLU A 203 -5.88 5.27 -0.28
N PHE A 204 -6.34 6.52 -0.29
CA PHE A 204 -6.37 7.38 0.89
C PHE A 204 -7.11 6.72 2.06
N VAL A 205 -8.31 6.21 1.79
CA VAL A 205 -9.18 5.57 2.79
C VAL A 205 -8.55 4.27 3.32
N CYS A 206 -8.02 3.41 2.45
CA CYS A 206 -7.37 2.17 2.86
C CYS A 206 -6.13 2.43 3.74
N ILE A 207 -5.36 3.47 3.42
CA ILE A 207 -4.17 3.85 4.20
C ILE A 207 -4.56 4.42 5.57
N ILE A 208 -5.63 5.21 5.67
CA ILE A 208 -6.14 5.66 6.97
C ILE A 208 -6.59 4.47 7.81
N ALA A 209 -7.35 3.55 7.22
CA ALA A 209 -7.82 2.36 7.92
C ALA A 209 -6.65 1.49 8.43
N GLU A 210 -5.62 1.27 7.61
CA GLU A 210 -4.43 0.54 8.05
C GLU A 210 -3.68 1.24 9.19
N ARG A 211 -3.51 2.57 9.12
CA ARG A 211 -2.85 3.32 10.20
C ARG A 211 -3.61 3.20 11.52
N GLN A 212 -4.95 3.30 11.47
CA GLN A 212 -5.80 3.13 12.65
C GLN A 212 -5.71 1.70 13.21
N LEU A 213 -5.73 0.68 12.35
CA LEU A 213 -5.56 -0.72 12.76
C LEU A 213 -4.21 -0.93 13.46
N VAL A 214 -3.13 -0.43 12.86
CA VAL A 214 -1.78 -0.54 13.43
C VAL A 214 -1.70 0.16 14.78
N GLU A 215 -2.29 1.35 14.91
CA GLU A 215 -2.34 2.08 16.17
C GLU A 215 -3.09 1.28 17.26
N MET A 216 -4.29 0.78 16.94
CA MET A 216 -5.07 -0.06 17.86
C MET A 216 -4.31 -1.31 18.30
N LEU A 217 -3.60 -1.98 17.38
CA LEU A 217 -2.76 -3.15 17.70
C LEU A 217 -1.56 -2.79 18.58
N ASN A 218 -0.94 -1.62 18.35
CA ASN A 218 0.19 -1.15 19.16
C ASN A 218 -0.22 -0.83 20.61
N GLN A 219 -1.47 -0.38 20.82
CA GLN A 219 -2.04 -0.18 22.16
C GLN A 219 -2.26 -1.52 22.92
N HIS A 220 -2.31 -2.66 22.21
CA HIS A 220 -2.46 -4.00 22.79
C HIS A 220 -1.21 -4.85 22.57
N ARG A 221 -0.09 -4.46 23.18
CA ARG A 221 1.22 -5.14 23.03
C ARG A 221 1.15 -6.65 23.27
N HIS A 222 0.40 -7.09 24.28
CA HIS A 222 0.23 -8.53 24.58
C HIS A 222 -0.54 -9.28 23.49
N LEU A 223 -1.61 -8.68 22.95
CA LEU A 223 -2.36 -9.27 21.84
C LEU A 223 -1.46 -9.35 20.61
N LYS A 224 -0.76 -8.27 20.28
CA LYS A 224 0.20 -8.24 19.17
C LYS A 224 1.26 -9.33 19.31
N ALA A 225 1.86 -9.47 20.50
CA ALA A 225 2.82 -10.54 20.78
C ALA A 225 2.20 -11.93 20.62
N LYS A 226 0.98 -12.15 21.09
CA LYS A 226 0.26 -13.42 20.93
C LYS A 226 -0.07 -13.75 19.48
N LEU A 227 -0.44 -12.75 18.67
CA LEU A 227 -0.68 -12.94 17.23
C LEU A 227 0.60 -13.27 16.46
N GLN A 228 1.76 -12.94 17.02
CA GLN A 228 3.08 -13.16 16.43
C GLN A 228 3.87 -14.29 17.12
N SER A 229 3.27 -15.01 18.07
CA SER A 229 4.00 -15.96 18.92
C SER A 229 4.33 -17.29 18.23
N SER A 230 3.57 -17.67 17.20
CA SER A 230 3.76 -18.93 16.48
C SER A 230 3.41 -18.79 15.01
N ALA A 231 4.16 -19.50 14.15
CA ALA A 231 3.89 -19.59 12.73
C ALA A 231 2.47 -20.10 12.41
N MET A 232 1.93 -21.01 13.24
CA MET A 232 0.57 -21.55 13.08
C MET A 232 -0.53 -20.49 13.24
N ILE A 233 -0.26 -19.41 13.98
CA ILE A 233 -1.19 -18.29 14.15
C ILE A 233 -0.87 -17.20 13.12
N TYR A 234 0.41 -16.85 12.98
CA TYR A 234 0.86 -15.76 12.14
C TYR A 234 0.55 -16.01 10.66
N LEU A 235 0.81 -17.22 10.14
CA LEU A 235 0.70 -17.49 8.71
C LEU A 235 -0.76 -17.42 8.21
N PRO A 236 -1.77 -18.05 8.86
CA PRO A 236 -3.17 -17.86 8.47
C PRO A 236 -3.63 -16.40 8.55
N LEU A 237 -3.24 -15.67 9.59
CA LEU A 237 -3.58 -14.25 9.74
C LEU A 237 -2.94 -13.40 8.64
N TRP A 238 -1.70 -13.69 8.28
CA TRP A 238 -1.01 -13.05 7.17
C TRP A 238 -1.72 -13.34 5.84
N CYS A 239 -2.16 -14.58 5.60
CA CYS A 239 -2.94 -14.94 4.40
C CYS A 239 -4.26 -14.17 4.32
N VAL A 240 -5.02 -14.10 5.42
CA VAL A 240 -6.27 -13.32 5.49
C VAL A 240 -5.99 -11.85 5.23
N ARG A 241 -4.98 -11.28 5.90
CA ARG A 241 -4.60 -9.88 5.70
C ARG A 241 -4.18 -9.60 4.26
N LYS A 242 -3.38 -10.48 3.66
CA LYS A 242 -2.93 -10.38 2.26
C LYS A 242 -4.12 -10.42 1.31
N PHE A 243 -5.06 -11.33 1.52
CA PHE A 243 -6.29 -11.43 0.74
C PHE A 243 -7.11 -10.13 0.81
N VAL A 244 -7.36 -9.62 2.02
CA VAL A 244 -8.09 -8.35 2.21
C VAL A 244 -7.39 -7.20 1.51
N VAL A 245 -6.08 -7.06 1.70
CA VAL A 245 -5.30 -5.97 1.07
C VAL A 245 -5.35 -6.07 -0.45
N LEU A 246 -5.13 -7.25 -1.03
CA LEU A 246 -5.17 -7.42 -2.48
C LEU A 246 -6.57 -7.18 -3.06
N LEU A 247 -7.62 -7.67 -2.40
CA LEU A 247 -8.99 -7.45 -2.84
C LEU A 247 -9.36 -5.96 -2.79
N SER A 248 -8.93 -5.23 -1.77
CA SER A 248 -9.15 -3.79 -1.66
C SER A 248 -8.35 -2.99 -2.69
N CYS A 249 -7.10 -3.37 -2.97
CA CYS A 249 -6.33 -2.80 -4.08
C CYS A 249 -7.03 -3.07 -5.42
N ALA A 250 -7.51 -4.30 -5.64
CA ALA A 250 -8.24 -4.68 -6.86
C ALA A 250 -9.53 -3.88 -7.04
N TYR A 251 -10.32 -3.75 -5.96
CA TYR A 251 -11.52 -2.93 -5.93
C TYR A 251 -11.22 -1.47 -6.23
N GLY A 252 -10.22 -0.88 -5.56
CA GLY A 252 -9.82 0.52 -5.76
C GLY A 252 -9.25 0.80 -7.15
N PHE A 253 -8.56 -0.17 -7.77
CA PHE A 253 -7.99 -0.04 -9.11
C PHE A 253 -9.05 -0.19 -10.23
N LEU A 254 -10.23 -0.74 -9.94
CA LEU A 254 -11.26 -1.03 -10.93
C LEU A 254 -11.74 0.24 -11.69
N PRO A 255 -12.05 1.36 -11.02
CA PRO A 255 -12.32 2.63 -11.70
C PRO A 255 -11.14 3.16 -12.49
N PHE A 256 -9.90 2.98 -12.01
CA PHE A 256 -8.70 3.39 -12.73
C PHE A 256 -8.62 2.72 -14.09
N ALA A 257 -8.96 1.43 -14.18
CA ALA A 257 -8.97 0.70 -15.44
C ALA A 257 -10.16 1.04 -16.36
N LEU A 258 -11.32 1.39 -15.78
CA LEU A 258 -12.55 1.66 -16.54
C LEU A 258 -12.74 3.14 -16.92
N LEU A 259 -12.01 4.05 -16.29
CA LEU A 259 -11.93 5.50 -16.54
C LEU A 259 -13.22 6.31 -16.28
N THR A 260 -14.35 5.95 -16.87
CA THR A 260 -15.58 6.77 -16.88
C THR A 260 -16.63 6.31 -15.87
N VAL A 261 -17.37 7.26 -15.31
CA VAL A 261 -18.44 7.02 -14.29
C VAL A 261 -19.42 5.97 -14.77
N ASP A 262 -19.89 6.08 -16.00
CA ASP A 262 -20.89 5.16 -16.57
C ASP A 262 -20.43 3.70 -16.56
N LYS A 263 -19.11 3.46 -16.63
CA LYS A 263 -18.53 2.12 -16.63
C LYS A 263 -18.29 1.62 -15.21
N TRP A 264 -17.51 2.32 -14.40
CA TRP A 264 -17.13 1.80 -13.08
C TRP A 264 -18.29 1.82 -12.07
N TRP A 265 -19.23 2.77 -12.18
CA TRP A 265 -20.41 2.84 -11.31
C TRP A 265 -21.30 1.60 -11.45
N LYS A 266 -21.49 1.17 -12.71
CA LYS A 266 -22.20 -0.04 -13.09
C LYS A 266 -21.62 -1.28 -12.39
N VAL A 267 -20.31 -1.44 -12.45
CA VAL A 267 -19.59 -2.56 -11.82
C VAL A 267 -19.70 -2.50 -10.30
N TYR A 268 -19.50 -1.33 -9.69
CA TYR A 268 -19.63 -1.17 -8.24
C TYR A 268 -21.03 -1.51 -7.72
N LYS A 269 -22.10 -1.14 -8.45
CA LYS A 269 -23.46 -1.59 -8.12
C LYS A 269 -23.58 -3.11 -8.08
N SER A 270 -23.01 -3.81 -9.07
CA SER A 270 -23.10 -5.27 -9.18
C SER A 270 -22.42 -6.03 -8.03
N VAL A 271 -21.50 -5.37 -7.32
CA VAL A 271 -20.82 -5.86 -6.11
C VAL A 271 -21.23 -5.08 -4.87
N TYR A 272 -22.39 -4.43 -4.89
CA TYR A 272 -23.03 -3.75 -3.76
C TYR A 272 -22.14 -2.70 -3.07
N PHE A 273 -21.23 -2.07 -3.82
CA PHE A 273 -20.24 -1.12 -3.29
C PHE A 273 -19.48 -1.66 -2.06
N PHE A 274 -19.22 -2.97 -1.99
CA PHE A 274 -18.75 -3.63 -0.76
C PHE A 274 -17.51 -2.96 -0.14
N GLY A 275 -16.56 -2.49 -0.96
CA GLY A 275 -15.37 -1.81 -0.48
C GLY A 275 -15.70 -0.49 0.22
N TRP A 276 -16.61 0.31 -0.34
CA TRP A 276 -17.05 1.56 0.30
C TRP A 276 -17.93 1.31 1.52
N ALA A 277 -18.77 0.27 1.52
CA ALA A 277 -19.51 -0.13 2.71
C ALA A 277 -18.55 -0.57 3.84
N MET A 278 -17.52 -1.36 3.51
CA MET A 278 -16.51 -1.82 4.45
C MET A 278 -15.73 -0.65 5.05
N TYR A 279 -15.15 0.22 4.22
CA TYR A 279 -14.27 1.28 4.71
C TYR A 279 -14.98 2.58 5.10
N GLY A 280 -16.15 2.85 4.54
CA GLY A 280 -16.92 4.08 4.79
C GLY A 280 -17.96 3.95 5.91
N ILE A 281 -18.39 2.72 6.25
CA ILE A 281 -19.41 2.49 7.29
C ILE A 281 -18.85 1.58 8.38
N VAL A 282 -18.53 0.34 8.03
CA VAL A 282 -18.20 -0.69 9.03
C VAL A 282 -16.91 -0.35 9.78
N TRP A 283 -15.85 0.05 9.07
CA TRP A 283 -14.57 0.39 9.69
C TRP A 283 -14.67 1.60 10.63
N PRO A 284 -15.27 2.74 10.26
CA PRO A 284 -15.53 3.84 11.19
C PRO A 284 -16.32 3.42 12.44
N LEU A 285 -17.34 2.57 12.30
CA LEU A 285 -18.10 2.05 13.45
C LEU A 285 -17.22 1.23 14.39
N ILE A 286 -16.34 0.37 13.86
CA ILE A 286 -15.35 -0.39 14.66
C ILE A 286 -14.42 0.57 15.41
N VAL A 287 -13.89 1.58 14.72
CA VAL A 287 -12.99 2.58 15.31
C VAL A 287 -13.69 3.33 16.43
N VAL A 288 -14.87 3.92 16.18
CA VAL A 288 -15.64 4.67 17.18
C VAL A 288 -15.98 3.79 18.38
N SER A 289 -16.49 2.58 18.14
CA SER A 289 -16.82 1.62 19.19
C SER A 289 -15.60 1.27 20.06
N TYR A 290 -14.43 1.06 19.42
CA TYR A 290 -13.19 0.76 20.12
C TYR A 290 -12.73 1.91 21.02
N TRP A 291 -12.65 3.14 20.50
CA TRP A 291 -12.19 4.29 21.27
C TRP A 291 -13.17 4.65 22.38
N PHE A 292 -14.48 4.62 22.11
CA PHE A 292 -15.51 4.83 23.12
C PHE A 292 -15.40 3.81 24.26
N SER A 293 -15.30 2.51 23.93
CA SER A 293 -15.18 1.46 24.93
C SER A 293 -13.89 1.58 25.76
N ARG A 294 -12.79 2.03 25.14
CA ARG A 294 -11.52 2.24 25.82
C ARG A 294 -11.58 3.42 26.78
N ASP A 295 -12.11 4.55 26.34
CA ASP A 295 -12.20 5.76 27.15
C ASP A 295 -13.20 5.58 28.30
N TRP A 296 -14.31 4.85 28.07
CA TRP A 296 -15.22 4.39 29.11
C TRP A 296 -14.51 3.55 30.18
N ARG A 297 -13.71 2.55 29.78
CA ARG A 297 -12.94 1.72 30.73
C ARG A 297 -11.94 2.56 31.55
N ARG A 298 -11.28 3.54 30.93
CA ARG A 298 -10.36 4.46 31.63
C ARG A 298 -11.08 5.35 32.64
N SER A 299 -12.25 5.87 32.29
CA SER A 299 -13.07 6.67 33.20
C SER A 299 -13.50 5.86 34.43
N LYS A 300 -13.92 4.60 34.24
CA LYS A 300 -14.29 3.71 35.36
C LYS A 300 -13.09 3.33 36.24
N ALA A 301 -11.90 3.15 35.66
CA ALA A 301 -10.67 2.88 36.41
C ALA A 301 -10.19 4.11 37.21
N GLY A 302 -10.34 5.32 36.66
CA GLY A 302 -9.96 6.57 37.33
C GLY A 302 -10.82 6.93 38.54
N ASN A 303 -12.09 6.51 38.56
CA ASN A 303 -12.99 6.71 39.71
C ASN A 303 -12.82 5.65 40.82
N GLY A 304 -11.93 4.67 40.66
CA GLY A 304 -11.75 3.53 41.58
C GLY A 304 -10.58 3.64 42.56
N THR A 305 -9.81 4.74 42.54
CA THR A 305 -8.67 4.94 43.46
C THR A 305 -8.69 6.36 44.02
N ILE A 306 -9.30 6.53 45.19
CA ILE A 306 -8.92 7.59 46.13
C ILE A 306 -7.68 7.06 46.84
N PRO A 307 -6.48 7.66 46.71
CA PRO A 307 -5.40 7.33 47.62
C PRO A 307 -5.78 7.88 48.99
N ALA A 308 -5.82 7.00 50.00
CA ALA A 308 -5.85 7.42 51.38
C ALA A 308 -4.68 8.40 51.60
N LYS A 309 -5.00 9.60 52.06
CA LYS A 309 -4.00 10.54 52.55
C LYS A 309 -3.33 9.91 53.76
N GLU A 310 -2.13 9.39 53.59
CA GLU A 310 -1.26 9.09 54.72
C GLU A 310 -0.25 10.23 54.85
N ASN A 311 -0.42 10.97 55.95
CA ASN A 311 0.47 12.04 56.36
C ASN A 311 1.82 11.46 56.76
N ALA A 312 2.90 11.96 56.15
CA ALA A 312 4.20 11.98 56.78
C ALA A 312 4.86 13.33 56.50
N GLN A 313 4.73 14.24 57.47
CA GLN A 313 5.64 15.37 57.62
C GLN A 313 7.01 14.84 58.04
N THR A 314 8.07 15.33 57.40
CA THR A 314 9.43 15.63 57.91
C THR A 314 10.34 15.75 56.67
N THR A 315 11.33 16.63 56.49
CA THR A 315 11.91 17.79 57.18
C THR A 315 12.90 18.40 56.16
N ASN A 316 13.06 19.72 56.21
CA ASN A 316 14.29 20.51 55.95
C ASN A 316 14.99 20.59 54.56
N LYS A 317 14.84 21.80 53.98
CA LYS A 317 15.86 22.76 53.48
C LYS A 317 16.64 22.51 52.15
N PRO A 318 17.08 23.61 51.49
CA PRO A 318 17.39 23.67 50.06
C PRO A 318 18.88 23.48 49.80
N ASN A 319 19.25 23.00 48.61
CA ASN A 319 20.56 23.27 48.03
C ASN A 319 20.44 23.54 46.53
N ALA A 320 21.01 24.68 46.16
CA ALA A 320 21.28 25.11 44.80
C ALA A 320 22.37 24.24 44.16
N THR A 321 22.25 24.07 42.84
CA THR A 321 23.26 23.96 41.77
C THR A 321 22.81 22.92 40.75
N ASP A 322 22.52 23.38 39.53
CA ASP A 322 23.10 22.86 38.29
C ASP A 322 22.25 23.30 37.08
N GLU A 323 22.41 24.58 36.74
CA GLU A 323 22.30 25.07 35.37
C GLU A 323 23.42 24.44 34.52
N HIS A 324 23.24 23.20 34.07
CA HIS A 324 23.98 22.66 32.92
C HIS A 324 23.39 21.32 32.48
N ASN A 325 22.31 21.32 31.67
CA ASN A 325 22.04 20.22 30.73
C ASN A 325 20.88 20.44 29.73
N VAL A 326 20.64 21.67 29.27
CA VAL A 326 19.61 21.92 28.25
C VAL A 326 20.11 21.69 26.80
N ASP A 327 21.42 21.55 26.58
CA ASP A 327 21.98 21.47 25.22
C ASP A 327 22.27 20.05 24.70
N ASN A 328 22.01 18.99 25.46
CA ASN A 328 22.28 17.61 25.01
C ASN A 328 21.07 16.81 24.52
N ALA A 329 19.90 17.43 24.39
CA ALA A 329 18.67 16.75 23.93
C ALA A 329 18.40 16.85 22.41
N ILE A 330 19.21 17.60 21.65
CA ILE A 330 18.95 17.84 20.21
C ILE A 330 19.79 16.95 19.27
N SER A 331 20.81 16.22 19.75
CA SER A 331 21.66 15.40 18.85
C SER A 331 21.26 13.92 18.69
N LYS A 332 20.28 13.39 19.43
CA LYS A 332 19.90 11.96 19.38
C LYS A 332 18.62 11.63 18.59
N ALA A 333 18.08 12.57 17.82
CA ALA A 333 16.89 12.36 16.98
C ALA A 333 17.18 12.23 15.47
N LYS A 334 18.37 11.73 15.11
CA LYS A 334 18.65 11.16 13.78
C LYS A 334 19.29 9.80 13.99
N ILE A 335 18.80 8.82 13.23
CA ILE A 335 19.12 7.38 13.24
C ILE A 335 18.21 6.57 14.18
N ASN A 336 17.02 6.25 13.67
CA ASN A 336 16.58 4.86 13.43
C ASN A 336 15.35 4.86 12.50
#